data_AF-X1V015-F1
#
_entry.id   AF-X1V015-F1
#
_cell.length_a   1.000
_cell.length_b   1.000
_cell.length_c   1.000
_cell.angle_alpha   90.00
_cell.angle_beta   90.00
_cell.angle_gamma   90.00
#
_symmetry.space_group_name_H-M   'P 1'
#
loop_
_entity.id
_entity.type
_entity.pdbx_description
1 polymer ?
#
loop_
_entity_poly.entity_id
_entity_poly.type
_entity_poly.pdbx_seq_one_letter_code
_entity_poly.pdbx_strand_id
1 'polypeptide(L)'
;MSQIETLHNVVNISVTFVIGASFAAFFMRTGGGIFTKAADMGADYVGKVESGLKEDDYRNPATIADNVGDNVGDVGGMKADSFESWLGSIVAAQFLGFLAFKNTPPMINSVLLPMLIATAGAMASIIAIFVIKLIIRRYKQGATVSLLTTTTLSSSIIPGKISGLGALFTI
;
A
#
# COMPACT_ATOMS: atom_id res chain seq x y z
N MET A 1 -7.50 -4.54 35.83
CA MET A 1 -7.09 -5.21 34.58
C MET A 1 -5.58 -5.20 34.52
N SER A 2 -4.92 -6.35 34.35
CA SER A 2 -3.45 -6.36 34.28
C SER A 2 -3.00 -5.72 32.97
N GLN A 3 -1.85 -5.04 32.97
CA GLN A 3 -1.31 -4.39 31.78
C GLN A 3 -1.11 -5.36 30.60
N ILE A 4 -0.81 -6.62 30.89
CA ILE A 4 -0.66 -7.70 29.91
C ILE A 4 -2.01 -8.04 29.26
N GLU A 5 -3.08 -8.08 30.04
CA GLU A 5 -4.43 -8.39 29.57
C GLU A 5 -4.96 -7.27 28.65
N THR A 6 -4.70 -6.01 29.00
CA THR A 6 -5.02 -4.87 28.14
C THR A 6 -4.26 -4.95 26.82
N LEU A 7 -2.96 -5.24 26.85
CA LEU A 7 -2.13 -5.33 25.65
C LEU A 7 -2.54 -6.50 24.75
N HIS A 8 -2.87 -7.64 25.34
CA HIS A 8 -3.41 -8.80 24.63
C HIS A 8 -4.71 -8.46 23.88
N ASN A 9 -5.63 -7.73 24.53
CA ASN A 9 -6.88 -7.31 23.92
C ASN A 9 -6.65 -6.33 22.76
N VAL A 10 -5.74 -5.36 22.94
CA VAL A 10 -5.38 -4.41 21.86
C VAL A 10 -4.81 -5.14 20.66
N VAL A 11 -3.84 -6.03 20.87
CA VAL A 11 -3.20 -6.80 19.79
C VAL A 11 -4.22 -7.69 19.06
N ASN A 12 -5.11 -8.36 19.79
CA ASN A 12 -6.15 -9.19 19.17
C ASN A 12 -7.15 -8.36 18.36
N ILE A 13 -7.57 -7.19 18.86
CA ILE A 13 -8.43 -6.28 18.10
C ILE A 13 -7.71 -5.84 16.81
N SER A 14 -6.43 -5.48 16.87
CA SER A 14 -5.63 -5.12 15.69
C SER A 14 -5.57 -6.26 14.66
N VAL A 15 -5.40 -7.51 15.10
CA VAL A 15 -5.43 -8.67 14.20
C VAL A 15 -6.79 -8.81 13.52
N THR A 16 -7.89 -8.71 14.27
CA THR A 16 -9.24 -8.78 13.67
C THR A 16 -9.52 -7.63 12.69
N PHE A 17 -8.97 -6.45 12.96
CA PHE A 17 -9.06 -5.30 12.05
C PHE A 17 -8.36 -5.57 10.71
N VAL A 18 -7.15 -6.13 10.74
CA VAL A 18 -6.42 -6.48 9.51
C VAL A 18 -7.16 -7.53 8.70
N ILE A 19 -7.66 -8.59 9.35
CA ILE A 19 -8.45 -9.63 8.66
C ILE A 19 -9.67 -9.00 7.95
N GLY A 20 -10.36 -8.06 8.60
CA GLY A 20 -11.45 -7.31 7.97
C GLY A 20 -11.00 -6.45 6.78
N ALA A 21 -9.84 -5.80 6.89
CA ALA A 21 -9.24 -5.03 5.80
C ALA A 21 -8.88 -5.95 4.61
N SER A 22 -8.32 -7.13 4.85
CA SER A 22 -7.98 -8.13 3.80
C SER A 22 -9.21 -8.63 3.08
N PHE A 23 -10.27 -8.90 3.84
CA PHE A 23 -11.54 -9.33 3.27
C PHE A 23 -12.14 -8.25 2.35
N ALA A 24 -12.15 -6.99 2.78
CA ALA A 24 -12.62 -5.88 1.95
C ALA A 24 -11.73 -5.65 0.72
N ALA A 25 -10.41 -5.69 0.90
CA ALA A 25 -9.43 -5.55 -0.20
C ALA A 25 -9.59 -6.66 -1.25
N PHE A 26 -9.81 -7.90 -0.83
CA PHE A 26 -10.07 -9.03 -1.71
C PHE A 26 -11.27 -8.74 -2.63
N PHE A 27 -12.42 -8.31 -2.10
CA PHE A 27 -13.58 -8.00 -2.93
C PHE A 27 -13.37 -6.77 -3.82
N MET A 28 -12.71 -5.73 -3.34
CA MET A 28 -12.42 -4.55 -4.17
C MET A 28 -11.48 -4.90 -5.34
N ARG A 29 -10.45 -5.72 -5.08
CA ARG A 29 -9.49 -6.13 -6.10
C ARG A 29 -10.09 -7.11 -7.10
N THR A 30 -10.77 -8.15 -6.63
CA THR A 30 -11.39 -9.13 -7.53
C THR A 30 -12.58 -8.54 -8.27
N GLY A 31 -13.46 -7.80 -7.59
CA GLY A 31 -14.62 -7.16 -8.21
C GLY A 31 -14.22 -6.07 -9.20
N GLY A 32 -13.34 -5.16 -8.81
CA GLY A 32 -12.83 -4.12 -9.70
C GLY A 32 -11.99 -4.68 -10.85
N GLY A 33 -11.19 -5.71 -10.59
CA GLY A 33 -10.38 -6.40 -11.59
C GLY A 33 -11.21 -7.10 -12.67
N ILE A 34 -12.30 -7.78 -12.28
CA ILE A 34 -13.24 -8.39 -13.23
C ILE A 34 -13.90 -7.30 -14.07
N PHE A 35 -14.37 -6.22 -13.43
CA PHE A 35 -15.07 -5.13 -14.12
C PHE A 35 -14.15 -4.45 -15.15
N THR A 36 -12.94 -4.03 -14.75
CA THR A 36 -12.01 -3.36 -15.67
C THR A 36 -11.61 -4.27 -16.82
N LYS A 37 -11.17 -5.51 -16.54
CA LYS A 37 -10.67 -6.39 -17.61
C LYS A 37 -11.76 -6.84 -18.57
N ALA A 38 -13.00 -7.01 -18.10
CA ALA A 38 -14.12 -7.31 -18.99
C ALA A 38 -14.47 -6.12 -19.91
N ALA A 39 -14.41 -4.89 -19.37
CA ALA A 39 -14.70 -3.68 -20.13
C ALA A 39 -13.60 -3.35 -21.15
N ASP A 40 -12.34 -3.35 -20.70
CA ASP A 40 -11.12 -3.17 -21.50
C ASP A 40 -11.08 -4.16 -22.67
N MET A 41 -11.18 -5.47 -22.40
CA MET A 41 -11.20 -6.48 -23.45
C MET A 41 -12.38 -6.31 -24.41
N GLY A 42 -13.59 -6.03 -23.90
CA GLY A 42 -14.77 -5.83 -24.75
C GLY A 42 -14.66 -4.60 -25.65
N ALA A 43 -14.17 -3.48 -25.10
CA ALA A 43 -13.97 -2.24 -25.82
C ALA A 43 -12.91 -2.40 -26.91
N ASP A 44 -11.78 -3.03 -26.58
CA ASP A 44 -10.67 -3.20 -27.49
C ASP A 44 -10.94 -4.20 -28.60
N TYR A 45 -11.49 -5.37 -28.29
CA TYR A 45 -11.76 -6.38 -29.31
C TYR A 45 -12.78 -5.89 -30.34
N VAL A 46 -13.95 -5.43 -29.90
CA VAL A 46 -15.02 -5.03 -30.82
C VAL A 46 -14.70 -3.68 -31.49
N GLY A 47 -14.11 -2.75 -30.72
CA GLY A 47 -13.76 -1.43 -31.21
C GLY A 47 -12.59 -1.47 -32.19
N LYS A 48 -11.41 -1.91 -31.72
CA LYS A 48 -10.17 -1.85 -32.50
C LYS A 48 -10.11 -2.97 -33.55
N VAL A 49 -10.41 -4.22 -33.17
CA VAL A 49 -10.18 -5.38 -34.05
C VAL A 49 -11.30 -5.58 -35.05
N GLU A 50 -12.56 -5.57 -34.61
CA GLU A 50 -13.71 -5.84 -35.50
C GLU A 50 -14.16 -4.60 -36.28
N SER A 51 -14.27 -3.45 -35.60
CA SER A 51 -14.85 -2.23 -36.18
C SER A 51 -13.80 -1.26 -36.73
N GLY A 52 -12.51 -1.52 -36.52
CA GLY A 52 -11.40 -0.65 -36.96
C GLY A 52 -11.42 0.76 -36.34
N LEU A 53 -12.09 0.93 -35.20
CA LEU A 53 -12.12 2.18 -34.45
C LEU A 53 -10.78 2.39 -33.74
N LYS A 54 -10.52 3.65 -33.36
CA LYS A 54 -9.39 3.96 -32.50
C LYS A 54 -9.69 3.47 -31.07
N GLU A 55 -8.63 3.31 -30.29
CA GLU A 55 -8.70 3.19 -28.83
C GLU A 55 -9.48 4.37 -28.24
N ASP A 56 -10.32 4.11 -27.23
CA ASP A 56 -11.15 5.12 -26.56
C ASP A 56 -12.02 5.97 -27.49
N ASP A 57 -12.43 5.42 -28.64
CA ASP A 57 -13.31 6.14 -29.55
C ASP A 57 -14.69 6.36 -28.94
N TYR A 58 -15.17 7.60 -28.93
CA TYR A 58 -16.48 7.98 -28.37
C TYR A 58 -17.67 7.23 -28.98
N ARG A 59 -17.51 6.63 -30.16
CA ARG A 59 -18.54 5.81 -30.84
C ARG A 59 -18.64 4.41 -30.24
N ASN A 60 -17.62 3.95 -29.52
CA ASN A 60 -17.63 2.65 -28.87
C ASN A 60 -18.30 2.79 -27.48
N PRO A 61 -19.47 2.18 -27.26
CA PRO A 61 -20.22 2.33 -26.00
C PRO A 61 -19.50 1.73 -24.79
N ALA A 62 -18.52 0.83 -24.99
CA ALA A 62 -17.79 0.20 -23.91
C ALA A 62 -16.69 1.08 -23.30
N THR A 63 -16.29 2.18 -23.97
CA THR A 63 -15.21 3.07 -23.52
C THR A 63 -15.49 3.75 -22.18
N ILE A 64 -16.76 4.03 -21.87
CA ILE A 64 -17.14 4.56 -20.55
C ILE A 64 -16.89 3.50 -19.48
N ALA A 65 -17.26 2.25 -19.74
CA ALA A 65 -17.07 1.16 -18.78
C ALA A 65 -15.58 0.86 -18.56
N ASP A 66 -14.76 0.97 -19.61
CA ASP A 66 -13.31 0.81 -19.56
C ASP A 66 -12.67 1.86 -18.63
N ASN A 67 -12.92 3.14 -18.90
CA ASN A 67 -12.41 4.24 -18.09
C ASN A 67 -12.94 4.24 -16.64
N VAL A 68 -14.19 3.80 -16.42
CA VAL A 68 -14.69 3.55 -15.06
C VAL A 68 -13.94 2.40 -14.41
N GLY A 69 -13.67 1.34 -15.17
CA GLY A 69 -12.93 0.17 -14.74
C GLY A 69 -11.53 0.49 -14.27
N ASP A 70 -10.78 1.31 -14.99
CA ASP A 70 -9.45 1.77 -14.55
C ASP A 70 -9.49 2.45 -13.17
N ASN A 71 -10.52 3.25 -12.91
CA ASN A 71 -10.66 3.89 -11.60
C ASN A 71 -11.08 2.90 -10.50
N VAL A 72 -11.96 1.96 -10.81
CA VAL A 72 -12.51 1.01 -9.83
C VAL A 72 -11.49 -0.10 -9.52
N GLY A 73 -10.91 -0.72 -10.53
CA GLY A 73 -9.95 -1.81 -10.43
C GLY A 73 -8.52 -1.31 -10.17
N ASP A 74 -7.95 -0.61 -11.14
CA ASP A 74 -6.52 -0.28 -11.16
C ASP A 74 -6.17 0.77 -10.10
N VAL A 75 -7.08 1.69 -9.77
CA VAL A 75 -6.89 2.65 -8.68
C VAL A 75 -7.49 2.15 -7.37
N GLY A 76 -8.78 1.86 -7.33
CA GLY A 76 -9.50 1.47 -6.11
C GLY A 76 -8.97 0.16 -5.53
N GLY A 77 -9.00 -0.90 -6.32
CA GLY A 77 -8.53 -2.23 -5.93
C GLY A 77 -7.05 -2.25 -5.56
N MET A 78 -6.18 -1.63 -6.36
CA MET A 78 -4.73 -1.59 -6.07
C MET A 78 -4.41 -0.83 -4.77
N LYS A 79 -5.12 0.27 -4.49
CA LYS A 79 -4.94 1.04 -3.24
C LYS A 79 -5.38 0.24 -2.02
N ALA A 80 -6.51 -0.48 -2.12
CA ALA A 80 -6.99 -1.33 -1.03
C ALA A 80 -6.01 -2.46 -0.71
N ASP A 81 -5.46 -3.10 -1.74
CA ASP A 81 -4.46 -4.16 -1.61
C ASP A 81 -3.17 -3.65 -0.96
N SER A 82 -2.67 -2.49 -1.41
CA SER A 82 -1.48 -1.86 -0.82
C SER A 82 -1.70 -1.45 0.65
N PHE A 83 -2.88 -0.94 0.98
CA PHE A 83 -3.25 -0.56 2.35
C PHE A 83 -3.29 -1.77 3.28
N GLU A 84 -3.90 -2.87 2.85
CA GLU A 84 -3.97 -4.06 3.67
C GLU A 84 -2.58 -4.68 3.88
N SER A 85 -1.76 -4.79 2.85
CA SER A 85 -0.41 -5.33 2.99
C SER A 85 0.45 -4.49 3.94
N TRP A 86 0.30 -3.16 3.89
CA TRP A 86 0.98 -2.25 4.82
C TRP A 86 0.51 -2.47 6.26
N LEU A 87 -0.80 -2.49 6.51
CA LEU A 87 -1.34 -2.76 7.85
C LEU A 87 -0.98 -4.15 8.37
N GLY A 88 -1.10 -5.17 7.53
CA GLY A 88 -0.85 -6.56 7.88
C GLY A 88 0.60 -6.78 8.30
N SER A 89 1.55 -6.16 7.60
CA SER A 89 2.97 -6.24 7.98
C SER A 89 3.26 -5.64 9.37
N ILE A 90 2.61 -4.52 9.71
CA ILE A 90 2.77 -3.85 11.00
C ILE A 90 2.18 -4.73 12.10
N VAL A 91 0.91 -5.12 11.96
CA VAL A 91 0.19 -5.88 12.99
C VAL A 91 0.78 -7.28 13.19
N ALA A 92 1.27 -7.93 12.12
CA ALA A 92 1.98 -9.21 12.24
C ALA A 92 3.25 -9.07 13.09
N ALA A 93 4.04 -8.02 12.87
CA ALA A 93 5.22 -7.74 13.68
C ALA A 93 4.86 -7.39 15.13
N GLN A 94 3.76 -6.67 15.37
CA GLN A 94 3.26 -6.36 16.71
C GLN A 94 2.83 -7.63 17.46
N PHE A 95 2.09 -8.51 16.79
CA PHE A 95 1.64 -9.77 17.35
C PHE A 95 2.82 -10.67 17.72
N LEU A 96 3.82 -10.77 16.83
CA LEU A 96 5.04 -11.52 17.10
C LEU A 96 5.84 -10.91 18.26
N GLY A 97 5.96 -9.58 18.30
CA GLY A 97 6.63 -8.86 19.40
C GLY A 97 5.95 -9.08 20.75
N PHE A 98 4.61 -9.09 20.78
CA PHE A 98 3.84 -9.40 21.99
C PHE A 98 4.10 -10.83 22.47
N LEU A 99 4.10 -11.81 21.56
CA LEU A 99 4.29 -13.22 21.91
C LEU A 99 5.72 -13.51 22.37
N ALA A 100 6.72 -12.98 21.66
CA ALA A 100 8.14 -13.22 21.93
C ALA A 100 8.62 -12.61 23.25
N PHE A 101 8.09 -11.45 23.63
CA PHE A 101 8.51 -10.70 24.83
C PHE A 101 7.48 -10.74 25.97
N LYS A 102 6.58 -11.72 25.96
CA LYS A 102 5.54 -11.86 26.98
C LYS A 102 6.15 -11.93 28.39
N ASN A 103 5.61 -11.14 29.32
CA ASN A 103 6.07 -11.03 30.72
C ASN A 103 7.51 -10.52 30.89
N THR A 104 8.12 -9.96 29.85
CA THR A 104 9.45 -9.34 29.94
C THR A 104 9.34 -7.81 29.97
N PRO A 105 10.33 -7.09 30.55
CA PRO A 105 10.35 -5.62 30.54
C PRO A 105 10.15 -4.96 29.15
N PRO A 106 10.73 -5.45 28.03
CA PRO A 106 10.56 -4.83 26.72
C PRO A 106 9.22 -5.12 26.01
N MET A 107 8.27 -5.83 26.63
CA MET A 107 7.00 -6.25 26.00
C MET A 107 6.26 -5.10 25.28
N ILE A 108 6.16 -3.93 25.93
CA ILE A 108 5.49 -2.76 25.34
C ILE A 108 6.29 -2.23 24.15
N ASN A 109 7.60 -2.12 24.30
CA ASN A 109 8.50 -1.59 23.28
C ASN A 109 8.44 -2.46 22.02
N SER A 110 8.35 -3.77 22.17
CA SER A 110 8.24 -4.73 21.05
C SER A 110 6.92 -4.57 20.28
N VAL A 111 5.83 -4.15 20.92
CA VAL A 111 4.55 -3.85 20.25
C VAL A 111 4.53 -2.46 19.63
N LEU A 112 5.24 -1.49 20.20
CA LEU A 112 5.30 -0.12 19.69
C LEU A 112 6.30 0.05 18.54
N LEU A 113 7.39 -0.73 18.52
CA LEU A 113 8.48 -0.60 17.55
C LEU A 113 8.00 -0.68 16.09
N PRO A 114 7.15 -1.64 15.66
CA PRO A 114 6.65 -1.69 14.29
C PRO A 114 5.84 -0.45 13.91
N MET A 115 5.06 0.10 14.83
CA MET A 115 4.26 1.32 14.60
C MET A 115 5.15 2.55 14.42
N LEU A 116 6.22 2.67 15.22
CA LEU A 116 7.18 3.75 15.11
C LEU A 116 7.94 3.71 13.77
N ILE A 117 8.39 2.52 13.36
CA ILE A 117 9.05 2.33 12.07
C ILE A 117 8.10 2.70 10.92
N ALA A 118 6.85 2.25 10.97
CA ALA A 118 5.85 2.56 9.96
C ALA A 118 5.54 4.06 9.87
N THR A 119 5.43 4.74 11.02
CA THR A 119 5.16 6.18 11.09
C THR A 119 6.34 6.98 10.55
N ALA A 120 7.58 6.62 10.93
CA ALA A 120 8.78 7.25 10.40
C ALA A 120 8.91 7.04 8.88
N GLY A 121 8.61 5.84 8.39
CA GLY A 121 8.56 5.54 6.96
C GLY A 121 7.52 6.36 6.20
N ALA A 122 6.31 6.52 6.76
CA ALA A 122 5.27 7.35 6.17
C ALA A 122 5.69 8.83 6.09
N MET A 123 6.29 9.37 7.15
CA MET A 123 6.83 10.74 7.14
C MET A 123 7.95 10.92 6.12
N ALA A 124 8.88 9.96 6.03
CA ALA A 124 9.95 9.98 5.04
C ALA A 124 9.42 9.97 3.60
N SER A 125 8.37 9.18 3.32
CA SER A 125 7.69 9.16 2.02
C SER A 125 7.03 10.49 1.66
N ILE A 126 6.41 11.17 2.63
CA ILE A 126 5.83 12.52 2.40
C ILE A 126 6.93 13.50 1.98
N ILE A 127 8.06 13.51 2.69
CA ILE A 127 9.20 14.39 2.36
C ILE A 127 9.75 14.05 0.97
N ALA A 128 9.88 12.75 0.66
CA ALA A 128 10.35 12.29 -0.65
C ALA A 128 9.45 12.81 -1.78
N ILE A 129 8.12 12.76 -1.63
CA ILE A 129 7.16 13.28 -2.63
C ILE A 129 7.41 14.77 -2.93
N PHE A 130 7.66 15.59 -1.92
CA PHE A 130 7.96 17.02 -2.13
C PHE A 130 9.28 17.24 -2.89
N VAL A 131 10.32 16.48 -2.54
CA VAL A 131 11.62 16.54 -3.23
C VAL A 131 11.48 16.14 -4.69
N ILE A 132 10.74 15.07 -4.99
CA ILE A 132 10.46 14.63 -6.37
C ILE A 132 9.75 15.72 -7.16
N LYS A 133 8.71 16.31 -6.57
CA LYS A 133 7.93 17.37 -7.24
C LYS A 133 8.81 18.57 -7.58
N LEU A 134 9.81 18.86 -6.75
CA LEU A 134 10.81 19.90 -7.02
C LEU A 134 11.76 19.51 -8.16
N ILE A 135 12.20 18.25 -8.21
CA ILE A 135 13.11 17.73 -9.25
C ILE A 135 12.39 17.61 -10.62
N ILE A 136 11.16 17.07 -10.66
CA ILE A 136 10.37 16.94 -11.90
C ILE A 136 10.14 18.31 -12.54
N ARG A 137 9.88 19.36 -11.73
CA ARG A 137 9.75 20.74 -12.23
C ARG A 137 10.99 21.23 -12.99
N ARG A 138 12.16 20.64 -12.76
CA ARG A 138 13.43 21.02 -13.42
C ARG A 138 13.71 20.22 -14.70
N TYR A 139 13.15 19.03 -14.87
CA TYR A 139 13.36 18.16 -16.03
C TYR A 139 12.10 18.09 -16.91
N LYS A 140 12.11 18.74 -18.07
CA LYS A 140 11.04 18.61 -19.07
C LYS A 140 10.95 17.14 -19.55
N GLN A 141 9.75 16.59 -19.43
CA GLN A 141 9.21 15.35 -20.04
C GLN A 141 10.26 14.39 -20.64
N GLY A 142 10.73 13.45 -19.82
CA GLY A 142 11.65 12.39 -20.25
C GLY A 142 12.18 11.47 -19.13
N ALA A 143 11.92 11.79 -17.86
CA ALA A 143 12.53 11.11 -16.71
C ALA A 143 11.56 10.22 -15.90
N THR A 144 10.38 9.85 -16.43
CA THR A 144 9.29 9.32 -15.59
C THR A 144 9.63 8.00 -14.88
N VAL A 145 10.35 7.08 -15.53
CA VAL A 145 10.67 5.75 -14.94
C VAL A 145 11.93 5.80 -14.06
N SER A 146 13.00 6.47 -14.51
CA SER A 146 14.26 6.63 -13.76
C SER A 146 14.10 7.41 -12.46
N LEU A 147 13.24 8.43 -12.47
CA LEU A 147 12.97 9.24 -11.29
C LEU A 147 12.13 8.48 -10.26
N LEU A 148 11.19 7.62 -10.69
CA LEU A 148 10.44 6.74 -9.78
C LEU A 148 11.36 5.74 -9.09
N THR A 149 12.27 5.08 -9.82
CA THR A 149 13.25 4.14 -9.23
C THR A 149 14.16 4.82 -8.20
N THR A 150 14.57 6.07 -8.44
CA THR A 150 15.36 6.84 -7.47
C THR A 150 14.60 7.03 -6.15
N THR A 151 13.27 7.05 -6.19
CA THR A 151 12.43 7.35 -5.01
C THR A 151 12.14 6.12 -4.18
N THR A 152 11.95 4.98 -4.83
CA THR A 152 11.93 3.67 -4.16
C THR A 152 13.27 3.39 -3.48
N LEU A 153 14.39 3.76 -4.11
CA LEU A 153 15.72 3.61 -3.53
C LEU A 153 16.00 4.62 -2.40
N SER A 154 15.62 5.89 -2.57
CA SER A 154 15.80 6.94 -1.54
C SER A 154 14.97 6.65 -0.28
N SER A 155 13.74 6.18 -0.45
CA SER A 155 12.86 5.79 0.66
C SER A 155 13.30 4.51 1.37
N SER A 156 14.08 3.63 0.71
CA SER A 156 14.64 2.42 1.34
C SER A 156 15.87 2.69 2.22
N ILE A 157 16.61 3.78 1.95
CA ILE A 157 17.82 4.14 2.72
C ILE A 157 17.48 4.70 4.11
N ILE A 158 16.33 5.35 4.25
CA ILE A 158 15.93 6.04 5.49
C ILE A 158 15.52 5.05 6.61
N PRO A 159 14.68 4.03 6.36
CA PRO A 159 14.36 3.00 7.35
C PRO A 159 15.57 2.16 7.75
N GLY A 160 16.47 1.85 6.81
CA GLY A 160 17.67 1.03 7.08
C GLY A 160 18.65 1.68 8.07
N LYS A 161 18.67 3.01 8.18
CA LYS A 161 19.43 3.73 9.22
C LYS A 161 18.69 3.80 10.56
N ILE A 162 17.36 3.80 10.55
CA ILE A 162 16.52 3.83 11.76
C ILE A 162 16.45 2.45 12.42
N SER A 163 16.46 1.35 11.66
CA SER A 163 16.59 -0.01 12.20
C SER A 163 17.94 -0.23 12.90
N GLY A 164 19.02 0.38 12.39
CA GLY A 164 20.32 0.42 13.07
C GLY A 164 20.31 1.23 14.38
N LEU A 165 19.41 2.22 14.50
CA LEU A 165 19.17 2.96 15.74
C LEU A 165 18.27 2.20 16.73
N GLY A 166 17.34 1.35 16.24
CA GLY A 166 16.53 0.46 17.08
C GLY A 166 17.38 -0.56 17.86
N ALA A 167 18.53 -0.94 17.31
CA ALA A 167 19.52 -1.76 18.00
C ALA A 167 20.14 -1.05 19.24
N LEU A 168 20.16 0.29 19.26
CA LEU A 168 20.60 1.06 20.44
C LEU A 168 19.55 1.09 21.56
N PHE A 169 18.27 0.84 21.27
CA PHE A 169 17.19 0.76 22.26
C PHE A 169 17.00 -0.65 22.86
N THR A 170 17.85 -1.61 22.47
CA THR A 170 17.81 -3.01 22.94
C THR A 170 18.98 -3.35 23.89
N ILE A 171 19.66 -2.34 24.44
CA ILE A 171 20.63 -2.48 25.54
C ILE A 171 20.09 -1.77 26.77
#